data_AF-A0A3B0UCE8-F1
#
_entry.id   AF-A0A3B0UCE8-F1
#
_cell.length_a   1.000
_cell.length_b   1.000
_cell.length_c   1.000
_cell.angle_alpha   90.00
_cell.angle_beta   90.00
_cell.angle_gamma   90.00
#
_symmetry.space_group_name_H-M   'P 1'
#
loop_
_entity.id
_entity.type
_entity.pdbx_description
1 polymer ?
#
loop_
_entity_poly.entity_id
_entity_poly.type
_entity_poly.pdbx_seq_one_letter_code
_entity_poly.pdbx_strand_id
1 'polypeptide(L)'
;MNYIETTDWMFSQLPMFQRQGKMAFKKDLTNSIALSKHLNNPEKQFKSIHVAGTNGKGSTSHIIASVLQEAGYKVGLYTSPHL
;
A
#
# COMPACT_ATOMS: atom_id res chain seq x y z
N MET A 1 -16.40 11.65 9.48
CA MET A 1 -15.56 12.18 8.40
C MET A 1 -16.09 11.65 7.08
N ASN A 2 -16.33 12.54 6.10
CA ASN A 2 -16.63 12.16 4.73
C ASN A 2 -15.33 11.86 3.95
N TYR A 3 -15.43 11.49 2.66
CA TYR A 3 -14.27 11.17 1.82
C TYR A 3 -13.23 12.28 1.80
N ILE A 4 -13.66 13.53 1.54
CA ILE A 4 -12.78 14.70 1.42
C ILE A 4 -12.11 14.99 2.77
N GLU A 5 -12.89 15.02 3.85
CA GLU A 5 -12.37 15.25 5.19
C GLU A 5 -11.33 14.19 5.58
N THR A 6 -11.55 12.93 5.18
CA THR A 6 -10.63 11.84 5.46
C THR A 6 -9.34 11.98 4.67
N THR A 7 -9.42 12.30 3.37
CA THR A 7 -8.22 12.50 2.53
C THR A 7 -7.40 13.67 3.03
N ASP A 8 -8.05 14.79 3.35
CA ASP A 8 -7.37 15.99 3.86
C ASP A 8 -6.69 15.72 5.20
N TRP A 9 -7.40 15.05 6.11
CA TRP A 9 -6.82 14.62 7.37
C TRP A 9 -5.61 13.72 7.13
N MET A 10 -5.71 12.69 6.28
CA MET A 10 -4.58 11.79 6.00
C MET A 10 -3.36 12.52 5.43
N PHE A 11 -3.55 13.44 4.48
CA PHE A 11 -2.45 14.22 3.92
C PHE A 11 -1.82 15.20 4.91
N SER A 12 -2.58 15.68 5.91
CA SER A 12 -2.05 16.52 6.99
C SER A 12 -1.17 15.77 7.99
N GLN A 13 -1.43 14.48 8.21
CA GLN A 13 -0.75 13.68 9.24
C GLN A 13 0.60 13.11 8.77
N LEU A 14 0.79 12.90 7.47
CA LEU A 14 2.00 12.25 6.97
C LEU A 14 3.17 13.25 6.95
N PRO A 15 4.30 12.95 7.63
CA PRO A 15 5.54 13.66 7.37
C PRO A 15 5.95 13.32 5.95
N MET A 16 5.55 14.17 5.00
CA MET A 16 5.92 13.97 3.61
C MET A 16 7.45 13.93 3.55
N PHE A 17 7.98 12.80 3.09
CA PHE A 17 9.42 12.62 2.89
C PHE A 17 10.01 13.76 2.05
N GLN A 18 9.21 14.28 1.13
CA GLN A 18 9.50 15.47 0.31
C GLN A 18 9.70 16.76 1.12
N ARG A 19 9.07 16.90 2.31
CA ARG A 19 9.16 18.08 3.18
C ARG A 19 10.25 17.99 4.26
N GLN A 20 10.49 16.80 4.83
CA GLN A 20 11.40 16.63 5.99
C GLN A 20 12.72 15.91 5.65
N GLY A 21 12.90 15.45 4.42
CA GLY A 21 14.14 14.85 3.94
C GLY A 21 14.53 13.55 4.67
N LYS A 22 15.83 13.23 4.70
CA LYS A 22 16.36 11.97 5.26
C LYS A 22 16.02 11.73 6.74
N MET A 23 15.71 12.78 7.51
CA MET A 23 15.35 12.66 8.93
C MET A 23 13.99 11.99 9.15
N ALA A 24 13.08 12.06 8.19
CA ALA A 24 11.81 11.34 8.23
C ALA A 24 11.95 9.85 7.82
N PHE A 25 13.15 9.41 7.40
CA PHE A 25 13.39 8.03 7.01
C PHE A 25 13.68 7.14 8.20
N LYS A 26 12.66 6.40 8.62
CA LYS A 26 12.86 5.27 9.51
C LYS A 26 13.07 4.00 8.68
N LYS A 27 14.26 3.40 8.78
CA LYS A 27 14.66 2.18 8.03
C LYS A 27 14.05 0.88 8.58
N ASP A 28 13.11 0.97 9.51
CA ASP A 28 12.46 -0.18 10.12
C ASP A 28 10.95 -0.21 9.86
N LEU A 29 10.36 -1.37 10.10
CA LEU A 29 8.93 -1.62 9.95
C LEU A 29 8.19 -1.53 11.30
N THR A 30 8.81 -1.01 12.36
CA THR A 30 8.28 -1.11 13.73
C THR A 30 6.88 -0.53 13.85
N ASN A 31 6.64 0.64 13.26
CA ASN A 31 5.33 1.29 13.31
C ASN A 31 4.28 0.52 12.49
N SER A 32 4.65 0.05 11.30
CA SER A 32 3.75 -0.75 10.44
C SER A 32 3.37 -2.08 11.09
N ILE A 33 4.32 -2.75 11.74
CA ILE A 33 4.08 -3.99 12.49
C ILE A 33 3.19 -3.72 13.71
N ALA A 34 3.43 -2.63 14.45
CA ALA A 34 2.57 -2.25 15.58
C ALA A 34 1.12 -1.99 15.14
N LEU A 35 0.94 -1.28 14.02
CA LEU A 35 -0.37 -1.02 13.44
C LEU A 35 -1.05 -2.31 12.97
N SER A 36 -0.34 -3.17 12.23
CA SER A 36 -0.86 -4.48 11.81
C SER A 36 -1.30 -5.32 13.01
N LYS A 37 -0.48 -5.38 14.08
CA LYS A 37 -0.84 -6.09 15.31
C LYS A 37 -2.10 -5.52 15.95
N HIS A 38 -2.26 -4.19 15.99
CA HIS A 38 -3.48 -3.53 16.50
C HIS A 38 -4.72 -3.87 15.66
N LEU A 39 -4.55 -4.08 14.35
CA LEU A 39 -5.60 -4.49 13.41
C LEU A 39 -5.78 -6.01 13.31
N ASN A 40 -5.18 -6.79 14.22
CA ASN A 40 -5.23 -8.26 14.24
C ASN A 40 -4.56 -8.94 13.02
N ASN A 41 -3.46 -8.40 12.52
CA ASN A 41 -2.63 -8.95 11.43
C ASN A 41 -3.44 -9.26 10.14
N PRO A 42 -4.15 -8.28 9.55
CA PRO A 42 -5.03 -8.52 8.40
C PRO A 42 -4.27 -9.06 7.18
N GLU A 43 -2.98 -8.75 7.03
CA GLU A 43 -2.14 -9.26 5.94
C GLU A 43 -1.98 -10.79 5.92
N LYS A 44 -2.32 -11.47 7.03
CA LYS A 44 -2.28 -12.94 7.14
C LYS A 44 -3.58 -13.61 6.69
N GLN A 45 -4.62 -12.84 6.40
CA GLN A 45 -5.96 -13.35 6.08
C GLN A 45 -6.15 -13.66 4.58
N PHE A 46 -5.17 -13.35 3.75
CA PHE A 46 -5.23 -13.57 2.30
C PHE A 46 -3.87 -13.94 1.72
N LYS A 47 -3.88 -14.59 0.55
CA LYS A 47 -2.66 -14.86 -0.23
C LYS A 47 -2.19 -13.57 -0.90
N SER A 48 -0.88 -13.34 -0.89
CA SER A 48 -0.28 -12.11 -1.39
C SER A 48 0.78 -12.41 -2.45
N ILE A 49 0.82 -11.57 -3.50
CA ILE A 49 1.90 -11.52 -4.49
C ILE A 49 2.58 -10.16 -4.32
N HIS A 50 3.89 -10.15 -4.09
CA HIS A 50 4.66 -8.91 -3.91
C HIS A 50 5.53 -8.64 -5.15
N VAL A 51 5.30 -7.51 -5.81
CA VAL A 51 6.01 -7.13 -7.04
C VAL A 51 6.92 -5.93 -6.77
N ALA A 52 8.23 -6.15 -6.85
CA ALA A 52 9.26 -5.12 -6.69
C ALA A 52 10.05 -4.91 -7.99
N GLY A 53 10.75 -3.78 -8.10
CA GLY A 53 11.56 -3.43 -9.28
C GLY A 53 11.61 -1.93 -9.56
N THR A 54 12.51 -1.46 -10.41
CA THR A 54 12.56 -0.04 -10.79
C THR A 54 11.42 0.31 -11.75
N ASN A 55 11.25 -0.51 -12.79
CA ASN A 55 10.25 -0.33 -13.84
C ASN A 55 9.32 -1.54 -13.95
N GLY A 56 8.18 -1.39 -14.62
CA GLY A 56 7.27 -2.50 -14.95
C GLY A 56 6.39 -3.01 -13.81
N LYS A 57 6.65 -2.68 -12.54
CA LYS A 57 5.84 -3.13 -11.38
C LYS A 57 4.33 -2.94 -11.58
N GLY A 58 3.91 -1.74 -11.99
CA GLY A 58 2.49 -1.44 -12.20
C GLY A 58 1.88 -2.32 -13.29
N SER A 59 2.51 -2.36 -14.46
CA SER A 59 2.06 -3.19 -15.59
C SER A 59 2.01 -4.67 -15.24
N THR A 60 3.06 -5.21 -14.61
CA THR A 60 3.10 -6.61 -14.17
C THR A 60 2.02 -6.91 -13.14
N SER A 61 1.82 -6.06 -12.13
CA SER A 61 0.76 -6.25 -11.14
C SER A 61 -0.64 -6.21 -11.76
N HIS A 62 -0.89 -5.34 -12.75
CA HIS A 62 -2.15 -5.32 -13.48
C HIS A 62 -2.37 -6.59 -14.30
N ILE A 63 -1.35 -7.09 -14.99
CA ILE A 63 -1.44 -8.34 -15.77
C ILE A 63 -1.76 -9.51 -14.84
N ILE A 64 -1.04 -9.64 -13.71
CA ILE A 64 -1.28 -10.69 -12.72
C ILE A 64 -2.71 -10.59 -12.17
N ALA A 65 -3.15 -9.39 -11.80
CA ALA A 65 -4.49 -9.19 -11.27
C ALA A 65 -5.57 -9.58 -12.30
N SER A 66 -5.42 -9.16 -13.56
CA SER A 66 -6.35 -9.49 -14.64
C SER A 66 -6.45 -11.00 -14.89
N VAL A 67 -5.32 -11.71 -14.93
CA VAL A 67 -5.30 -13.16 -15.15
C VAL A 67 -5.97 -13.90 -13.99
N LEU A 68 -5.71 -13.49 -12.75
CA LEU A 68 -6.33 -14.11 -11.57
C LEU A 68 -7.83 -13.77 -11.47
N GLN A 69 -8.24 -12.57 -11.86
CA GLN A 69 -9.66 -12.21 -11.94
C GLN A 69 -10.38 -13.06 -12.99
N GLU A 70 -9.79 -13.22 -14.18
CA GLU A 70 -10.33 -14.06 -15.25
C GLU A 70 -10.44 -15.54 -14.82
N ALA A 71 -9.47 -16.01 -14.02
CA ALA A 71 -9.51 -17.35 -13.42
C ALA A 71 -10.54 -17.50 -12.27
N GLY A 72 -11.35 -16.47 -11.97
CA GLY A 72 -12.43 -16.53 -10.99
C GLY A 72 -12.03 -16.21 -9.55
N TYR A 73 -10.83 -15.70 -9.30
CA TYR A 73 -10.41 -15.31 -7.96
C TYR A 73 -10.94 -13.92 -7.57
N LYS A 74 -11.22 -13.72 -6.28
CA LYS A 74 -11.42 -12.39 -5.70
C LYS A 74 -10.07 -11.72 -5.48
N VAL A 75 -9.72 -10.77 -6.35
CA VAL A 75 -8.40 -10.12 -6.36
C VAL A 75 -8.50 -8.66 -5.93
N GLY A 76 -7.65 -8.26 -4.99
CA GLY A 76 -7.35 -6.85 -4.70
C GLY A 76 -6.02 -6.45 -5.35
N LEU A 77 -5.93 -5.22 -5.85
CA LEU A 77 -4.72 -4.66 -6.45
C LEU A 77 -4.32 -3.38 -5.73
N TYR A 78 -3.07 -3.33 -5.25
CA TYR A 78 -2.47 -2.14 -4.67
C TYR A 78 -1.29 -1.68 -5.53
N THR A 79 -1.39 -0.48 -6.10
CA THR A 79 -0.37 0.17 -6.92
C THR A 79 -0.16 1.62 -6.47
N SER A 80 1.02 2.16 -6.74
CA SER A 80 1.35 3.57 -6.47
C SER A 80 2.31 4.14 -7.53
N PRO A 81 2.24 5.45 -7.82
CA PRO A 81 1.22 6.41 -7.36
C PRO A 81 -0.15 6.18 -8.02
N HIS A 82 -1.19 6.91 -7.57
CA HIS A 82 -2.46 7.03 -8.28
C HIS A 82 -2.33 8.03 -9.44
N LEU A 83 -3.15 7.87 -10.49
CA LEU A 83 -3.28 8.82 -11.61
C LEU A 83 -4.46 9.76 -11.39
#